data_AF-A0A812MAK9-F1
#
_entry.id   AF-A0A812MAK9-F1
#
_cell.length_a   1.000
_cell.length_b   1.000
_cell.length_c   1.000
_cell.angle_alpha   90.00
_cell.angle_beta   90.00
_cell.angle_gamma   90.00
#
_symmetry.space_group_name_H-M   'P 1'
#
loop_
_entity.id
_entity.type
_entity.pdbx_description
1 polymer ?
#
loop_
_entity_poly.entity_id
_entity_poly.type
_entity_poly.pdbx_seq_one_letter_code
_entity_poly.pdbx_strand_id
1 'polypeptide(L)'
;MQAELYMGFAEKDFQDALAELEAIHGKAYKNYTEDHTKLFLTVQNKVLPKYGFQTGQAGVLQMLAAASRFNDDEDFCTNRAVLNELIGMAPPIDEELEQLERKAPPRAAPKPASQQLLVTESLRWAPTLTT
;
A
#
# COMPACT_ATOMS: atom_id res chain seq x y z
N MET A 1 10.37 -5.14 15.83
CA MET A 1 10.07 -3.69 15.69
C MET A 1 8.65 -3.43 15.24
N GLN A 2 8.18 -3.95 14.07
CA GLN A 2 6.81 -3.71 13.59
C GLN A 2 5.73 -4.03 14.64
N ALA A 3 5.88 -5.15 15.35
CA ALA A 3 4.99 -5.52 16.45
C ALA A 3 4.96 -4.49 17.60
N GLU A 4 6.10 -3.94 18.01
CA GLU A 4 6.14 -2.93 19.09
C GLU A 4 5.55 -1.58 18.65
N LEU A 5 5.77 -1.19 17.39
CA LEU A 5 5.10 -0.04 16.81
C LEU A 5 3.58 -0.26 16.77
N TYR A 6 3.15 -1.45 16.35
CA TYR A 6 1.73 -1.81 16.30
C TYR A 6 1.10 -1.71 17.69
N MET A 7 1.71 -2.33 18.69
CA MET A 7 1.21 -2.26 20.07
C MET A 7 1.06 -0.81 20.54
N GLY A 8 2.09 0.02 20.35
CA GLY A 8 2.04 1.42 20.77
C GLY A 8 1.01 2.26 20.02
N PHE A 9 0.80 1.99 18.74
CA PHE A 9 -0.24 2.66 17.94
C PHE A 9 -1.63 2.12 18.22
N ALA A 10 -1.78 0.87 18.65
CA ALA A 10 -3.07 0.27 18.99
C ALA A 10 -3.57 0.67 20.39
N GLU A 11 -2.73 1.32 21.20
CA GLU A 11 -3.12 1.83 22.51
C GLU A 11 -4.31 2.80 22.40
N LYS A 12 -5.26 2.66 23.33
CA LYS A 12 -6.51 3.44 23.31
C LYS A 12 -6.26 4.94 23.30
N ASP A 13 -5.36 5.42 24.16
CA ASP A 13 -5.05 6.85 24.28
C ASP A 13 -4.46 7.42 22.98
N PHE A 14 -3.68 6.62 22.24
CA PHE A 14 -3.15 7.03 20.94
C PHE A 14 -4.26 7.09 19.89
N GLN A 15 -5.12 6.08 19.84
CA GLN A 15 -6.22 6.02 18.88
C GLN A 15 -7.27 7.11 19.12
N ASP A 16 -7.58 7.43 20.38
CA ASP A 16 -8.45 8.56 20.73
C ASP A 16 -7.83 9.89 20.23
N ALA A 17 -6.54 10.12 20.48
CA ALA A 17 -5.84 11.32 20.01
C ALA A 17 -5.75 11.39 18.48
N LEU A 18 -5.57 10.25 17.80
CA LEU A 18 -5.58 10.18 16.34
C LEU A 18 -6.96 10.52 15.78
N ALA A 19 -8.03 10.01 16.38
CA ALA A 19 -9.40 10.30 15.95
C ALA A 19 -9.73 11.80 16.10
N GLU A 20 -9.34 12.43 17.20
CA GLU A 20 -9.49 13.88 17.40
C GLU A 20 -8.71 14.67 16.34
N LEU A 21 -7.47 14.27 16.07
CA LEU A 21 -6.62 14.92 15.07
C LEU A 21 -7.22 14.80 13.66
N GLU A 22 -7.67 13.61 13.29
CA GLU A 22 -8.27 13.33 11.98
C GLU A 22 -9.63 14.01 11.80
N ALA A 23 -10.36 14.30 12.88
CA ALA A 23 -11.58 15.12 12.82
C ALA A 23 -11.30 16.57 12.40
N ILE A 24 -10.09 17.08 12.68
CA ILE A 24 -9.68 18.46 12.35
C ILE A 24 -9.01 18.52 10.97
N HIS A 25 -8.08 17.60 10.70
CA HIS A 25 -7.22 17.66 9.51
C HIS A 25 -7.63 16.69 8.40
N GLY A 26 -8.52 15.74 8.69
CA GLY A 26 -8.78 14.58 7.85
C GLY A 26 -7.74 13.47 8.05
N LYS A 27 -7.95 12.37 7.33
CA LYS A 27 -7.07 11.19 7.36
C LYS A 27 -5.65 11.53 6.89
N ALA A 28 -4.65 10.94 7.53
CA ALA A 28 -3.24 11.19 7.24
C ALA A 28 -2.86 10.88 5.78
N TYR A 29 -3.45 9.84 5.17
CA TYR A 29 -3.23 9.48 3.75
C TYR A 29 -3.75 10.53 2.75
N LYS A 30 -4.66 11.41 3.18
CA LYS A 30 -5.18 12.54 2.39
C LYS A 30 -4.48 13.84 2.73
N ASN A 31 -4.22 14.09 4.01
CA ASN A 31 -3.69 15.36 4.48
C ASN A 31 -2.75 15.17 5.68
N TYR A 32 -1.51 14.78 5.38
CA TYR A 32 -0.47 14.61 6.39
C TYR A 32 0.04 15.97 6.90
N THR A 33 0.07 16.16 8.22
CA THR A 33 0.45 17.43 8.86
C THR A 33 1.56 17.26 9.90
N GLU A 34 2.10 18.39 10.39
CA GLU A 34 3.06 18.37 11.51
C GLU A 34 2.47 17.77 12.78
N ASP A 35 1.15 17.89 13.00
CA ASP A 35 0.52 17.34 14.19
C ASP A 35 0.39 15.82 14.12
N HIS A 36 0.20 15.24 12.93
CA HIS A 36 0.35 13.79 12.71
C HIS A 36 1.77 13.34 13.05
N THR A 37 2.76 14.11 12.58
CA THR A 37 4.17 13.84 12.85
C THR A 37 4.47 13.84 14.35
N LYS A 38 3.98 14.84 15.09
CA LYS A 38 4.14 14.93 16.54
C LYS A 38 3.48 13.75 17.25
N LEU A 39 2.24 13.41 16.86
CA LEU A 39 1.50 12.29 17.43
C LEU A 39 2.23 10.97 17.20
N PHE A 40 2.67 10.67 15.98
CA PHE A 40 3.36 9.41 15.65
C PHE A 40 4.69 9.28 16.41
N LEU A 41 5.41 10.39 16.57
CA LEU A 41 6.65 10.43 17.34
C LEU A 41 6.45 10.10 18.83
N THR A 42 5.25 10.25 19.41
CA THR A 42 4.99 9.85 20.80
C THR A 42 5.20 8.35 21.03
N VAL A 43 4.94 7.53 20.01
CA VAL A 43 5.16 6.08 20.02
C VAL A 43 6.55 5.75 19.47
N GLN A 44 6.91 6.30 18.30
CA GLN A 44 8.17 5.98 17.63
C GLN A 44 9.39 6.32 18.51
N ASN A 45 9.35 7.41 19.29
CA ASN A 45 10.45 7.78 20.19
C ASN A 45 10.69 6.77 21.32
N LYS A 46 9.69 5.96 21.69
CA LYS A 46 9.81 4.90 22.69
C LYS A 46 10.38 3.62 22.10
N VAL A 47 10.13 3.36 20.81
CA VAL A 47 10.48 2.11 20.13
C VAL A 47 11.83 2.22 19.43
N LEU A 48 12.05 3.27 18.64
CA LEU A 48 13.23 3.44 17.77
C LEU A 48 14.58 3.22 18.49
N PRO A 49 14.82 3.78 19.70
CA PRO A 49 16.10 3.59 20.39
C PRO A 49 16.41 2.14 20.75
N LYS A 50 15.39 1.30 20.98
CA LYS A 50 15.58 -0.13 21.30
C LYS A 50 16.19 -0.91 20.13
N TYR A 51 16.07 -0.39 18.92
CA TYR A 51 16.58 -0.98 17.68
C TYR A 51 17.81 -0.24 17.14
N GLY A 52 18.39 0.68 17.91
CA GLY A 52 19.59 1.42 17.54
C GLY A 52 19.34 2.64 16.64
N PHE A 53 18.09 3.06 16.48
CA PHE A 53 17.74 4.28 15.75
C PHE A 53 17.67 5.48 16.68
N GLN A 54 17.91 6.67 16.15
CA GLN A 54 17.73 7.91 16.90
C GLN A 54 16.26 8.15 17.27
N THR A 55 16.00 9.06 18.22
CA THR A 55 14.65 9.61 18.40
C THR A 55 14.37 10.67 17.35
N GLY A 56 13.09 10.99 17.15
CA GLY A 56 12.62 12.02 16.23
C GLY A 56 12.64 11.56 14.77
N GLN A 57 12.46 12.54 13.88
CA GLN A 57 12.34 12.31 12.45
C GLN A 57 13.59 11.65 11.83
N ALA A 58 14.79 11.99 12.33
CA ALA A 58 16.02 11.37 11.86
C ALA A 58 16.01 9.84 12.06
N GLY A 59 15.51 9.36 13.20
CA GLY A 59 15.36 7.94 13.48
C GLY A 59 14.32 7.26 12.60
N VAL A 60 13.20 7.93 12.32
CA VAL A 60 12.18 7.41 11.40
C VAL A 60 12.76 7.23 10.00
N LEU A 61 13.54 8.20 9.50
CA LEU A 61 14.20 8.08 8.20
C LEU A 61 15.23 6.95 8.16
N GLN A 62 16.04 6.81 9.21
CA GLN A 62 16.98 5.69 9.35
C GLN A 62 16.26 4.33 9.34
N MET A 63 15.16 4.25 10.08
CA MET A 63 14.31 3.07 10.15
C MET A 63 13.74 2.70 8.78
N LEU A 64 13.18 3.68 8.04
CA LEU A 64 12.63 3.46 6.71
C LEU A 64 13.71 3.05 5.70
N ALA A 65 14.88 3.68 5.75
CA ALA A 65 16.02 3.30 4.91
C ALA A 65 16.47 1.86 5.20
N ALA A 66 16.58 1.49 6.48
CA ALA A 66 16.92 0.14 6.90
C ALA A 66 15.84 -0.89 6.54
N ALA A 67 14.56 -0.49 6.53
CA ALA A 67 13.42 -1.34 6.20
C ALA A 67 13.34 -1.68 4.70
N SER A 68 13.93 -0.87 3.82
CA SER A 68 13.90 -1.09 2.37
C SER A 68 14.43 -2.47 1.94
N ARG A 69 15.35 -3.06 2.73
CA ARG A 69 15.89 -4.40 2.48
C ARG A 69 14.85 -5.53 2.57
N PHE A 70 13.69 -5.26 3.16
CA PHE A 70 12.59 -6.21 3.37
C PHE A 70 11.41 -5.94 2.44
N ASN A 71 11.58 -5.15 1.38
CA ASN A 71 10.48 -4.82 0.46
C ASN A 71 9.95 -6.02 -0.33
N ASP A 72 10.75 -7.08 -0.48
CA ASP A 72 10.33 -8.34 -1.13
C ASP A 72 9.85 -9.41 -0.13
N ASP A 73 9.82 -9.07 1.17
CA ASP A 73 9.33 -9.97 2.22
C ASP A 73 7.82 -9.75 2.43
N GLU A 74 7.03 -10.80 2.17
CA GLU A 74 5.57 -10.75 2.21
C GLU A 74 5.02 -10.45 3.60
N ASP A 75 5.61 -11.05 4.64
CA ASP A 75 5.20 -10.84 6.04
C ASP A 75 5.50 -9.40 6.47
N PHE A 76 6.67 -8.89 6.09
CA PHE A 76 7.06 -7.50 6.34
C PHE A 76 6.10 -6.52 5.66
N CYS A 77 5.73 -6.79 4.40
CA CYS A 77 4.80 -5.97 3.64
C CYS A 77 3.39 -6.00 4.24
N THR A 78 2.91 -7.17 4.63
CA THR A 78 1.61 -7.35 5.29
C THR A 78 1.55 -6.56 6.59
N ASN A 79 2.57 -6.68 7.44
CA ASN A 79 2.66 -5.94 8.70
C ASN A 79 2.74 -4.43 8.48
N ARG A 80 3.42 -3.97 7.41
CA ARG A 80 3.47 -2.56 7.04
C ARG A 80 2.11 -2.04 6.58
N ALA A 81 1.35 -2.83 5.81
CA ALA A 81 0.00 -2.46 5.37
C ALA A 81 -0.94 -2.29 6.56
N VAL A 82 -0.96 -3.27 7.47
CA VAL A 82 -1.76 -3.23 8.72
C VAL A 82 -1.38 -2.02 9.57
N LEU A 83 -0.08 -1.72 9.72
CA LEU A 83 0.38 -0.54 10.44
C LEU A 83 -0.08 0.77 9.80
N ASN A 84 0.02 0.88 8.47
CA ASN A 84 -0.39 2.08 7.75
C ASN A 84 -1.90 2.31 7.85
N GLU A 85 -2.70 1.25 7.80
CA GLU A 85 -4.14 1.34 8.01
C GLU A 85 -4.46 1.81 9.45
N LEU A 86 -3.82 1.21 10.46
CA LEU A 86 -4.02 1.52 11.88
C LEU A 86 -3.79 3.00 12.22
N ILE A 87 -2.87 3.66 11.53
CA ILE A 87 -2.52 5.07 11.77
C ILE A 87 -3.09 6.02 10.70
N GLY A 88 -4.02 5.55 9.88
CA GLY A 88 -4.70 6.38 8.88
C GLY A 88 -3.82 6.82 7.70
N MET A 89 -2.70 6.12 7.45
CA MET A 89 -1.80 6.33 6.30
C MET A 89 -2.13 5.47 5.08
N ALA A 90 -3.14 4.60 5.14
CA ALA A 90 -3.72 3.92 3.99
C ALA A 90 -5.25 4.11 3.99
N PRO A 91 -5.89 4.19 2.80
CA PRO A 91 -7.33 4.05 2.72
C PRO A 91 -7.76 2.63 3.15
N PRO A 92 -8.98 2.45 3.68
CA PRO A 92 -9.58 1.13 3.77
C PRO A 92 -9.62 0.49 2.38
N ILE A 93 -9.46 -0.84 2.31
CA ILE A 93 -9.47 -1.60 1.04
C ILE A 93 -10.71 -1.26 0.19
N ASP A 94 -11.86 -1.07 0.84
CA ASP A 94 -13.11 -0.72 0.16
C ASP A 94 -13.05 0.64 -0.55
N GLU A 95 -12.41 1.65 0.07
CA GLU A 95 -12.22 2.97 -0.56
C GLU A 95 -11.19 2.92 -1.70
N GLU A 96 -10.21 2.02 -1.61
CA GLU A 96 -9.22 1.82 -2.67
C GLU A 96 -9.84 1.17 -3.90
N LEU A 97 -10.68 0.14 -3.71
CA LEU A 97 -11.44 -0.51 -4.76
C LEU A 97 -12.39 0.47 -5.45
N GLU A 98 -13.16 1.26 -4.71
CA GLU A 98 -14.09 2.24 -5.28
C GLU A 98 -13.33 3.33 -6.08
N GLN A 99 -12.15 3.74 -5.63
CA GLN A 99 -11.30 4.67 -6.36
C GLN A 99 -10.73 4.08 -7.65
N LEU A 100 -10.34 2.81 -7.64
CA LEU A 100 -9.87 2.10 -8.83
C LEU A 100 -11.00 1.93 -9.84
N GLU A 101 -12.22 1.60 -9.39
CA GLU A 101 -13.40 1.50 -10.24
C GLU A 101 -13.78 2.85 -10.87
N ARG A 102 -13.70 3.95 -10.11
CA ARG A 102 -13.94 5.31 -10.64
C ARG A 102 -12.87 5.79 -11.61
N LYS A 103 -11.62 5.37 -11.42
CA LYS A 103 -10.48 5.73 -12.29
C LYS A 103 -10.35 4.82 -13.49
N ALA A 104 -11.00 3.66 -13.49
CA ALA A 104 -11.03 2.75 -14.63
C ALA A 104 -11.72 3.46 -15.82
N PRO A 105 -11.11 3.45 -17.02
CA PRO A 105 -11.81 3.91 -18.21
C PRO A 105 -13.09 3.09 -18.39
N PRO A 106 -14.18 3.67 -18.91
CA PRO A 106 -15.40 2.90 -19.17
C PRO A 106 -15.00 1.70 -20.02
N ARG A 107 -15.25 0.50 -19.48
CA ARG A 107 -14.97 -0.78 -20.13
C ARG A 107 -15.46 -0.67 -21.56
N ALA A 108 -14.52 -0.63 -22.52
CA ALA A 108 -14.86 -0.51 -23.93
C ALA A 108 -15.91 -1.58 -24.22
N ALA A 109 -17.09 -1.16 -24.68
CA ALA A 109 -18.13 -2.06 -25.11
C ALA A 109 -17.50 -3.12 -26.03
N PRO A 110 -17.87 -4.41 -25.93
CA PRO A 110 -17.37 -5.39 -26.87
C PRO A 110 -17.65 -4.87 -28.28
N LYS A 111 -16.58 -4.63 -29.05
CA LYS A 111 -16.70 -4.21 -30.45
C LYS A 111 -17.58 -5.25 -31.14
N PRO A 112 -18.64 -4.86 -31.88
CA PRO A 112 -19.45 -5.82 -32.61
C PRO A 112 -18.52 -6.63 -33.54
N ALA A 113 -18.70 -7.94 -33.52
CA ALA A 113 -17.94 -8.92 -34.27
C ALA A 113 -18.19 -8.78 -35.78
N SER A 114 -17.65 -7.73 -36.39
CA SER A 114 -17.73 -7.47 -37.83
C SER A 114 -16.43 -6.84 -38.31
N GLN A 115 -15.31 -7.51 -38.05
CA GLN A 115 -14.04 -7.32 -38.78
C GLN A 115 -13.13 -8.53 -38.54
N GLN A 116 -13.67 -9.74 -38.71
CA GLN A 116 -12.83 -10.86 -39.13
C GLN A 116 -12.68 -10.73 -40.65
N LEU A 117 -11.57 -10.13 -41.09
CA LEU A 117 -11.11 -10.31 -42.47
C LEU A 117 -9.68 -10.89 -42.43
N LEU A 118 -9.67 -12.22 -42.35
CA LEU A 118 -9.01 -13.11 -43.30
C LEU A 118 -7.52 -12.84 -43.60
N VAL A 119 -6.61 -13.28 -42.72
CA VAL A 119 -5.27 -13.74 -43.16
C VAL A 119 -4.80 -14.89 -42.25
N THR A 120 -5.12 -16.12 -42.63
CA THR A 120 -4.24 -17.30 -42.46
C THR A 120 -4.59 -18.26 -43.60
N GLU A 121 -3.81 -18.26 -44.67
CA GLU A 121 -2.64 -19.14 -44.88
C GLU A 121 -3.04 -20.40 -45.69
N SER A 122 -2.90 -20.27 -47.01
CA SER A 122 -2.85 -21.41 -47.92
C SER A 122 -1.44 -21.98 -47.91
N LEU A 123 -1.18 -22.98 -47.07
CA LEU A 123 -0.06 -23.91 -47.28
C LEU A 123 -0.40 -25.28 -46.71
N ARG A 124 -1.14 -26.08 -47.49
CA ARG A 124 -1.34 -27.51 -47.21
C ARG A 124 -0.17 -28.30 -47.79
N TRP A 125 0.72 -28.77 -46.93
CA TRP A 125 1.62 -29.87 -47.22
C TRP A 125 0.85 -31.20 -47.13
N ALA A 126 0.98 -32.08 -48.14
CA ALA A 126 0.37 -33.41 -48.20
C ALA A 126 1.46 -34.50 -48.05
N PRO A 127 1.17 -35.65 -47.41
CA PRO A 127 2.18 -36.60 -46.97
C PRO A 127 2.65 -37.58 -48.06
N THR A 128 3.86 -38.11 -47.81
CA THR A 128 4.69 -39.06 -48.56
C THR A 128 4.03 -40.40 -48.92
N LEU A 129 4.44 -41.03 -50.04
CA LEU A 129 4.74 -42.47 -50.11
C LEU A 129 5.56 -42.86 -51.37
N THR A 130 6.36 -43.90 -51.13
CA THR A 130 7.46 -44.57 -51.84
C THR A 130 7.09 -45.31 -53.14
N THR A 131 8.00 -45.35 -54.12
CA THR A 131 8.55 -46.55 -54.81
C THR A 131 9.69 -46.10 -55.73
#